data_AF-A0A841JQ87-F1
#
_entry.id   AF-A0A841JQ87-F1
#
_cell.length_a   1.000
_cell.length_b   1.000
_cell.length_c   1.000
_cell.angle_alpha   90.00
_cell.angle_beta   90.00
_cell.angle_gamma   90.00
#
_symmetry.space_group_name_H-M   'P 1'
#
loop_
_entity.id
_entity.type
_entity.pdbx_description
1 polymer ?
#
loop_
_entity_poly.entity_id
_entity_poly.type
_entity_poly.pdbx_seq_one_letter_code
_entity_poly.pdbx_strand_id
1 'polypeptide(L)' 'MENAETQAWLDASLACKYITDEKFLELNKQSEEISYLLIYMMNNPEKFQ' A
#
# COMPACT_ATOMS: atom_id res chain seq x y z
N MET A 1 8.54 4.10 -3.44
CA MET A 1 8.73 5.32 -2.62
C MET A 1 7.37 5.81 -2.17
N GLU A 2 6.49 6.22 -3.10
CA GLU A 2 5.10 6.66 -2.79
C GLU A 2 4.24 5.65 -2.02
N ASN A 3 4.23 4.37 -2.43
CA ASN A 3 3.39 3.38 -1.75
C ASN A 3 3.85 3.12 -0.31
N ALA A 4 5.16 3.04 -0.08
CA ALA A 4 5.73 2.89 1.26
C ALA A 4 5.45 4.13 2.13
N GLU A 5 5.52 5.33 1.55
CA GLU A 5 5.15 6.56 2.24
C GLU A 5 3.66 6.58 2.61
N THR A 6 2.79 6.11 1.72
CA THR A 6 1.35 5.96 1.98
C THR A 6 1.09 5.02 3.16
N GLN A 7 1.76 3.87 3.23
CA GLN A 7 1.63 2.93 4.36
C GLN A 7 2.10 3.56 5.67
N ALA A 8 3.20 4.32 5.66
CA ALA A 8 3.66 5.06 6.83
C ALA A 8 2.63 6.12 7.30
N TRP A 9 1.92 6.77 6.37
CA TRP A 9 0.81 7.67 6.71
C TRP A 9 -0.40 6.95 7.30
N LEU A 10 -0.69 5.72 6.86
CA LEU A 10 -1.73 4.88 7.47
C LEU A 10 -1.36 4.52 8.91
N ASP A 11 -0.11 4.13 9.18
CA ASP A 11 0.39 3.81 10.52
C ASP A 11 0.26 5.02 11.45
N ALA A 12 0.70 6.20 10.99
CA ALA A 12 0.57 7.44 11.74
C ALA A 12 -0.90 7.80 12.01
N SER A 13 -1.78 7.62 11.01
CA SER A 13 -3.21 7.89 11.14
C SER A 13 -3.89 6.96 12.15
N LEU A 14 -3.51 5.68 12.18
CA LEU A 14 -4.00 4.70 13.14
C LEU A 14 -3.50 5.03 14.56
N ALA A 15 -2.21 5.32 14.73
CA ALA A 15 -1.62 5.68 16.01
C ALA A 15 -2.28 6.93 16.63
N CYS A 16 -2.63 7.91 15.79
CA CYS A 16 -3.35 9.11 16.18
C CYS A 16 -4.88 8.91 16.29
N LYS A 17 -5.40 7.70 16.04
CA LYS A 17 -6.83 7.34 16.08
C LYS A 17 -7.70 8.16 15.13
N TYR A 18 -7.14 8.62 14.01
CA TYR A 18 -7.92 9.26 12.94
C TYR A 18 -8.75 8.24 12.14
N ILE A 19 -8.31 6.98 12.13
CA ILE A 19 -8.98 5.85 11.50
C ILE A 19 -9.08 4.68 12.48
N THR A 20 -10.03 3.78 12.23
CA THR A 20 -10.18 2.54 13.00
C THR A 20 -9.21 1.47 12.51
N ASP A 21 -8.95 0.45 13.34
CA ASP A 21 -8.17 -0.72 12.94
C ASP A 21 -8.73 -1.38 11.67
N GLU A 22 -10.06 -1.46 11.57
CA GLU A 22 -10.75 -2.05 10.41
C GLU A 22 -10.51 -1.23 9.13
N LYS A 23 -10.54 0.10 9.24
CA LYS A 23 -10.23 0.99 8.11
C LYS A 23 -8.74 0.94 7.75
N PHE A 24 -7.85 0.84 8.73
CA PHE A 24 -6.42 0.65 8.49
C PHE A 24 -6.16 -0.66 7.74
N LEU A 25 -6.72 -1.78 8.21
CA LEU A 25 -6.55 -3.09 7.58
C LEU A 25 -7.05 -3.09 6.13
N GLU A 26 -8.20 -2.48 5.86
CA GLU A 26 -8.75 -2.34 4.52
C GLU A 26 -7.79 -1.58 3.59
N LEU A 27 -7.36 -0.37 4.00
CA LEU A 27 -6.53 0.51 3.18
C LEU A 27 -5.10 -0.04 3.02
N ASN A 28 -4.52 -0.59 4.09
CA ASN A 28 -3.17 -1.14 4.05
C ASN A 28 -3.11 -2.37 3.13
N LYS A 29 -4.15 -3.23 3.14
CA LYS A 29 -4.25 -4.35 2.21
C LYS A 29 -4.29 -3.89 0.74
N GLN A 30 -5.07 -2.85 0.43
CA GLN A 30 -5.12 -2.28 -0.92
C GLN A 30 -3.75 -1.74 -1.36
N SER A 31 -3.02 -1.09 -0.45
CA SER A 31 -1.66 -0.62 -0.70
C SER A 31 -0.69 -1.79 -0.94
N GLU A 32 -0.78 -2.89 -0.19
CA GLU A 32 0.03 -4.10 -0.43
C GLU A 32 -0.25 -4.73 -1.80
N GLU A 33 -1.51 -4.80 -2.23
CA GLU A 33 -1.87 -5.32 -3.55
C GLU A 33 -1.22 -4.51 -4.69
N ILE A 34 -1.15 -3.18 -4.54
CA ILE A 34 -0.43 -2.31 -5.50
C ILE A 34 1.07 -2.63 -5.50
N SER A 35 1.69 -2.82 -4.33
CA SER A 35 3.10 -3.24 -4.23
C SER A 35 3.36 -4.54 -5.00
N TYR A 36 2.50 -5.55 -4.83
CA TYR A 36 2.63 -6.81 -5.54
C TYR A 36 2.51 -6.65 -7.06
N LEU A 37 1.55 -5.85 -7.53
CA LEU A 37 1.38 -5.56 -8.95
C LEU A 37 2.60 -4.85 -9.53
N LEU A 38 3.13 -3.83 -8.84
CA LEU A 38 4.32 -3.11 -9.28
C LEU A 38 5.54 -4.04 -9.36
N ILE A 39 5.76 -4.88 -8.34
CA ILE A 39 6.82 -5.88 -8.35
C ILE A 39 6.64 -6.85 -9.53
N TYR A 40 5.42 -7.31 -9.78
CA TYR A 40 5.14 -8.19 -10.90
C TYR A 40 5.45 -7.51 -12.25
N MET A 41 5.04 -6.25 -12.44
CA MET A 41 5.33 -5.48 -13.65
C MET A 41 6.84 -5.26 -13.84
N MET A 42 7.56 -4.89 -12.78
CA MET A 42 9.01 -4.72 -12.82
C MET A 42 9.76 -6.01 -13.19
N ASN A 43 9.24 -7.15 -12.74
CA ASN A 43 9.83 -8.47 -13.03
C ASN A 43 9.39 -9.07 -14.37
N ASN A 44 8.36 -8.51 -15.02
CA ASN A 44 7.84 -8.98 -16.31
C ASN A 44 7.65 -7.81 -17.29
N PRO A 45 8.67 -6.95 -17.52
CA PRO A 45 8.50 -5.72 -18.30
C PRO A 45 8.01 -5.99 -19.74
N GLU A 46 8.32 -7.15 -20.31
CA GLU A 46 7.86 -7.58 -21.64
C GLU A 46 6.34 -7.73 -21.76
N LYS A 47 5.63 -7.95 -20.64
CA LYS A 47 4.16 -8.05 -20.61
C LYS A 47 3.46 -6.71 -20.51
N PHE A 48 4.21 -5.64 -20.23
CA PHE A 48 3.67 -4.30 -19.90
C PHE A 48 4.33 -3.19 -20.73
N GLN A 49 4.91 -3.57 -21.88
CA GLN A 49 5.56 -2.66 -22.82
C GLN A 49 4.55 -1.92 -23.70
#